data_AF-A0A838S334-F1
#
_entry.id   AF-A0A838S334-F1
#
_cell.length_a   1.000
_cell.length_b   1.000
_cell.length_c   1.000
_cell.angle_alpha   90.00
_cell.angle_beta   90.00
_cell.angle_gamma   90.00
#
_symmetry.space_group_name_H-M   'P 1'
#
loop_
_entity.id
_entity.type
_entity.pdbx_description
1 polymer ?
#
loop_
_entity_poly.entity_id
_entity_poly.type
_entity_poly.pdbx_seq_one_letter_code
_entity_poly.pdbx_strand_id
1 'polypeptide(L)'
;AERPALALSGGELGDGLDDALSALDFGPLSQPAALRACLDANGVPPGGAPLGAREVTLDGRPGVLLVLPTGEIARFRLLVVGPGCGPGNPSLLADDIVGR
;
A
#
# COMPACT_ATOMS: atom_id res chain seq x y z
N ALA A 1 -3.73 -18.82 -8.39
CA ALA A 1 -3.28 -19.16 -7.03
C ALA A 1 -3.32 -17.87 -6.24
N GLU A 2 -4.30 -17.72 -5.34
CA GLU A 2 -4.28 -16.63 -4.36
C GLU A 2 -2.98 -16.72 -3.58
N ARG A 3 -2.16 -15.67 -3.65
CA ARG A 3 -0.97 -15.59 -2.81
C ARG A 3 -1.47 -15.27 -1.40
N PRO A 4 -1.13 -16.07 -0.38
CA PRO A 4 -1.51 -15.73 0.98
C PRO A 4 -0.97 -14.34 1.34
N ALA A 5 -1.77 -13.58 2.08
CA ALA A 5 -1.42 -12.25 2.53
C ALA A 5 -0.10 -12.30 3.32
N LEU A 6 0.80 -11.36 3.03
CA LEU A 6 2.09 -11.29 3.71
C LEU A 6 1.88 -10.82 5.15
N ALA A 7 2.39 -11.54 6.15
CA ALA A 7 2.36 -11.06 7.53
C ALA A 7 3.44 -9.99 7.72
N LEU A 8 3.07 -8.81 8.21
CA LEU A 8 3.97 -7.71 8.51
C LEU A 8 3.71 -7.15 9.91
N SER A 9 4.75 -6.63 10.53
CA SER A 9 4.68 -5.84 11.76
C SER A 9 4.89 -4.36 11.44
N GLY A 10 4.27 -3.44 12.21
CA GLY A 10 4.35 -1.99 11.94
C GLY A 10 5.77 -1.39 11.84
N GLY A 11 6.78 -2.01 12.45
CA GLY A 11 8.18 -1.58 12.38
C GLY A 11 9.01 -2.21 11.26
N GLU A 12 8.43 -3.13 10.50
CA GLU A 12 9.13 -4.00 9.53
C GLU A 12 8.52 -3.85 8.12
N LEU A 13 7.91 -2.70 7.82
CA LEU A 13 7.29 -2.44 6.51
C LEU A 13 8.32 -2.54 5.36
N GLY A 14 9.58 -2.21 5.64
CA GLY A 14 10.68 -2.33 4.69
C GLY A 14 10.92 -3.77 4.20
N ASP A 15 10.64 -4.77 5.02
CA ASP A 15 10.81 -6.19 4.66
C ASP A 15 9.77 -6.65 3.62
N GLY A 16 8.63 -5.95 3.54
CA GLY A 16 7.58 -6.20 2.56
C GLY A 16 7.79 -5.52 1.20
N LEU A 17 8.82 -4.66 1.07
CA LEU A 17 9.02 -3.81 -0.11
C LEU A 17 9.28 -4.63 -1.38
N ASP A 18 10.27 -5.53 -1.36
CA ASP A 18 10.65 -6.32 -2.54
C ASP A 18 9.48 -7.18 -3.05
N ASP A 19 8.72 -7.71 -2.11
CA ASP A 19 7.58 -8.58 -2.33
C ASP A 19 6.38 -7.81 -2.90
N ALA A 20 6.18 -6.56 -2.47
CA ALA A 20 5.16 -5.67 -3.03
C ALA A 20 5.56 -5.08 -4.38
N LEU A 21 6.85 -4.81 -4.63
CA LEU A 21 7.35 -4.39 -5.94
C LEU A 21 7.29 -5.52 -6.98
N SER A 22 7.43 -6.77 -6.54
CA SER A 22 7.35 -7.96 -7.41
C SER A 22 5.90 -8.37 -7.72
N ALA A 23 4.90 -7.66 -7.20
CA ALA A 23 3.49 -7.96 -7.38
C ALA A 23 2.66 -6.70 -7.68
N LEU A 24 1.54 -6.89 -8.38
CA LEU A 24 0.50 -5.88 -8.56
C LEU A 24 -0.81 -6.43 -8.03
N ASP A 25 -0.78 -6.84 -6.76
CA ASP A 25 -1.93 -7.42 -6.08
C ASP A 25 -2.59 -6.37 -5.19
N PHE A 26 -3.57 -5.69 -5.78
CA PHE A 26 -4.32 -4.62 -5.12
C PHE A 26 -5.50 -5.15 -4.30
N GLY A 27 -5.79 -6.45 -4.35
CA GLY A 27 -6.98 -7.05 -3.72
C GLY A 27 -8.26 -6.23 -3.97
N PRO A 28 -8.92 -5.71 -2.91
CA PRO A 28 -10.16 -4.92 -3.02
C PRO A 28 -9.98 -3.58 -3.76
N LEU A 29 -8.74 -3.10 -3.93
CA LEU A 29 -8.41 -1.86 -4.65
C LEU A 29 -8.10 -2.09 -6.14
N SER A 30 -8.28 -3.30 -6.66
CA SER A 30 -8.03 -3.64 -8.06
C SER A 30 -8.84 -2.80 -9.07
N GLN A 31 -9.95 -2.20 -8.65
CA GLN A 31 -10.70 -1.26 -9.49
C GLN A 31 -10.02 0.13 -9.49
N PRO A 32 -9.70 0.73 -10.65
CA PRO A 32 -9.00 2.01 -10.72
C PRO A 32 -9.68 3.17 -9.97
N ALA A 33 -11.01 3.20 -9.95
CA ALA A 33 -11.78 4.20 -9.22
C ALA A 33 -11.68 4.01 -7.69
N ALA A 34 -11.65 2.76 -7.21
CA ALA A 34 -11.48 2.44 -5.79
C ALA A 34 -10.08 2.81 -5.32
N LEU A 35 -9.05 2.45 -6.11
CA LEU A 35 -7.67 2.85 -5.84
C LEU A 35 -7.54 4.38 -5.79
N ARG A 36 -8.07 5.09 -6.79
CA ARG A 36 -8.05 6.56 -6.82
C ARG A 36 -8.67 7.16 -5.57
N ALA A 37 -9.87 6.73 -5.21
CA ALA A 37 -10.58 7.27 -4.05
C ALA A 37 -9.83 7.00 -2.73
N CYS A 38 -9.22 5.82 -2.60
CA CYS A 38 -8.39 5.47 -1.46
C CYS A 38 -7.13 6.35 -1.37
N LEU A 39 -6.43 6.54 -2.49
CA LEU A 39 -5.24 7.39 -2.58
C LEU A 39 -5.59 8.86 -2.26
N ASP A 40 -6.67 9.38 -2.84
CA ASP A 40 -7.16 10.73 -2.58
C ASP A 40 -7.50 10.94 -1.09
N ALA A 41 -8.15 9.96 -0.45
CA ALA A 41 -8.47 10.01 0.98
C ALA A 41 -7.22 10.00 1.88
N ASN A 42 -6.11 9.42 1.41
CA ASN A 42 -4.81 9.40 2.08
C ASN A 42 -3.88 10.56 1.65
N GLY A 43 -4.41 11.54 0.90
CA GLY A 43 -3.66 12.71 0.44
C GLY A 43 -2.55 12.40 -0.57
N VAL A 44 -2.63 11.25 -1.26
CA VAL A 44 -1.68 10.88 -2.31
C VAL A 44 -2.06 11.60 -3.60
N PRO A 45 -1.14 12.37 -4.22
CA PRO A 45 -1.45 13.11 -5.44
C PRO A 45 -1.72 12.18 -6.64
N PRO A 46 -2.57 12.60 -7.60
CA PRO A 46 -3.08 11.76 -8.69
C PRO A 46 -2.04 11.28 -9.71
N GLY A 47 -0.78 11.72 -9.60
CA GLY A 47 0.35 11.27 -10.43
C GLY A 47 1.17 10.12 -9.84
N GLY A 48 0.95 9.76 -8.57
CA GLY A 48 1.66 8.68 -7.89
C GLY A 48 0.98 7.33 -8.08
N ALA A 49 0.97 6.79 -9.30
CA ALA A 49 0.56 5.40 -9.49
C ALA A 49 1.44 4.50 -8.60
N PRO A 50 0.87 3.55 -7.85
CA PRO A 50 1.66 2.61 -7.07
C PRO A 50 2.63 1.85 -7.99
N LEU A 51 3.90 1.79 -7.59
CA LEU A 51 4.94 1.00 -8.23
C LEU A 51 4.74 -0.50 -7.97
N GLY A 52 4.05 -0.82 -6.88
CA GLY A 52 3.77 -2.17 -6.43
C GLY A 52 2.60 -2.20 -5.45
N ALA A 53 1.97 -3.36 -5.33
CA ALA A 53 0.92 -3.59 -4.34
C ALA A 53 0.86 -5.06 -3.91
N ARG A 54 0.51 -5.27 -2.64
CA ARG A 54 0.36 -6.60 -2.05
C ARG A 54 -0.67 -6.59 -0.93
N GLU A 55 -1.52 -7.61 -0.85
CA GLU A 55 -2.30 -7.89 0.35
C GLU A 55 -1.39 -8.31 1.53
N VAL A 56 -1.62 -7.72 2.68
CA VAL A 56 -0.82 -7.92 3.90
C VAL A 56 -1.72 -8.10 5.12
N THR A 57 -1.19 -8.72 6.16
CA THR A 57 -1.76 -8.71 7.50
C THR A 57 -0.82 -7.93 8.40
N LEU A 58 -1.19 -6.70 8.75
CA LEU A 58 -0.40 -5.81 9.57
C LEU A 58 -0.87 -5.86 11.04
N ASP A 59 -0.02 -6.38 11.92
CA ASP A 59 -0.35 -6.56 13.35
C ASP A 59 -1.69 -7.31 13.56
N GLY A 60 -1.95 -8.33 12.74
CA GLY A 60 -3.21 -9.10 12.77
C GLY A 60 -4.40 -8.45 12.06
N ARG A 61 -4.22 -7.27 11.44
CA ARG A 61 -5.27 -6.57 10.69
C ARG A 61 -5.07 -6.76 9.18
N PRO A 62 -6.10 -7.19 8.43
CA PRO A 62 -5.98 -7.29 6.98
C PRO A 62 -5.83 -5.90 6.35
N GLY A 63 -4.99 -5.80 5.33
CA GLY A 63 -4.78 -4.58 4.58
C GLY A 63 -4.11 -4.82 3.23
N VAL A 64 -3.86 -3.72 2.51
CA VAL A 64 -3.13 -3.69 1.25
C VAL A 64 -1.97 -2.72 1.42
N LEU A 65 -0.75 -3.22 1.20
CA LEU A 65 0.46 -2.40 1.11
C LEU A 65 0.56 -1.84 -0.32
N LEU A 66 0.66 -0.52 -0.42
CA LEU A 66 0.90 0.23 -1.64
C LEU A 66 2.30 0.84 -1.58
N VAL A 67 3.11 0.59 -2.61
CA VAL A 67 4.44 1.20 -2.75
C VAL A 67 4.32 2.39 -3.68
N LEU A 68 4.54 3.59 -3.16
CA LEU A 68 4.36 4.84 -3.88
C LEU A 68 5.72 5.51 -4.16
N PRO A 69 5.90 6.14 -5.33
CA PRO A 69 7.09 6.93 -5.59
C PRO A 69 7.05 8.22 -4.77
N THR A 70 8.20 8.63 -4.22
CA THR A 70 8.36 9.94 -3.56
C THR A 70 8.86 11.03 -4.51
N GLY A 71 9.39 10.64 -5.68
CA GLY A 71 10.11 11.51 -6.60
C GLY A 71 11.61 11.57 -6.35
N GLU A 72 12.09 11.01 -5.23
CA GLU A 72 13.51 10.85 -4.93
C GLU A 72 14.02 9.45 -5.34
N ILE A 73 15.28 9.35 -5.75
CA ILE A 73 15.89 8.08 -6.16
C ILE A 73 15.97 7.15 -4.95
N ALA A 74 15.57 5.89 -5.14
CA ALA A 74 15.63 4.83 -4.13
C ALA A 74 14.87 5.16 -2.83
N ARG A 75 13.88 6.06 -2.89
CA ARG A 75 13.04 6.45 -1.75
C ARG A 75 11.57 6.22 -2.07
N PHE A 76 10.91 5.45 -1.22
CA PHE A 76 9.55 4.97 -1.44
C PHE A 76 8.68 5.27 -0.23
N ARG A 77 7.41 5.60 -0.48
CA ARG A 77 6.40 5.68 0.57
C ARG A 77 5.65 4.36 0.60
N LEU A 78 5.63 3.72 1.76
CA LEU A 78 4.89 2.52 2.05
C LEU A 78 3.59 2.90 2.75
N LEU A 79 2.48 2.73 2.06
CA LEU A 79 1.16 3.06 2.57
C LEU A 79 0.36 1.77 2.75
N VAL A 80 0.03 1.41 3.99
CA VAL A 80 -0.82 0.25 4.29
C VAL A 80 -2.21 0.75 4.62
N VAL A 81 -3.21 0.28 3.86
CA VAL A 81 -4.61 0.65 4.03
C VAL A 81 -5.46 -0.57 4.32
N GLY A 82 -6.50 -0.40 5.12
CA GLY A 82 -7.46 -1.46 5.43
C GLY A 82 -8.46 -1.69 4.28
N PRO A 83 -9.26 -2.77 4.36
CA PRO A 83 -10.26 -3.11 3.33
C PRO A 83 -11.40 -2.08 3.20
N GLY A 84 -11.55 -1.17 4.16
CA GLY A 84 -12.52 -0.08 4.13
C GLY A 84 -12.05 1.18 3.39
N CYS A 85 -10.85 1.18 2.81
CA CYS A 85 -10.30 2.37 2.16
C CYS A 85 -11.12 2.77 0.92
N GLY A 86 -11.49 4.04 0.83
CA GLY A 86 -12.35 4.53 -0.24
C GLY A 86 -12.71 6.01 -0.10
N PRO A 87 -13.77 6.48 -0.78
CA PRO A 87 -14.14 7.89 -0.81
C PRO A 87 -14.34 8.48 0.60
N GLY A 88 -13.50 9.44 0.99
CA GLY A 88 -13.56 10.10 2.30
C GLY A 88 -13.17 9.21 3.48
N ASN A 89 -12.76 7.96 3.25
CA ASN A 89 -12.29 7.05 4.29
C ASN A 89 -10.86 6.55 3.96
N PRO A 90 -9.82 7.09 4.62
CA PRO A 90 -8.45 6.67 4.35
C PRO A 90 -8.17 5.22 4.78
N SER A 91 -8.92 4.69 5.77
CA SER A 91 -8.67 3.39 6.41
C SER A 91 -7.19 3.12 6.70
N LEU A 92 -6.42 4.16 7.05
CA LEU A 92 -4.97 4.09 7.18
C LEU A 92 -4.55 3.15 8.32
N LEU A 93 -3.67 2.20 8.01
CA LEU A 93 -3.08 1.30 9.00
C LEU A 93 -1.62 1.66 9.30
N ALA A 94 -0.84 2.03 8.28
CA ALA A 94 0.52 2.54 8.43
C ALA A 94 0.95 3.40 7.23
N ASP A 95 1.88 4.32 7.47
CA ASP A 95 2.49 5.20 6.48
C ASP A 95 3.94 5.45 6.86
N ASP A 96 4.88 5.02 6.03
CA ASP A 96 6.30 5.18 6.29
C ASP A 96 7.09 5.47 5.02
N ILE A 97 8.24 6.12 5.17
CA ILE A 97 9.18 6.39 4.08
C ILE A 97 10.41 5.51 4.27
N VAL A 98 10.66 4.63 3.29
CA VAL A 98 11.83 3.76 3.26
C VAL A 98 12.78 4.18 2.15
N GLY A 99 14.06 3.82 2.29
CA GLY A 99 15.12 4.25 1.37
C GLY A 99 16.11 5.22 2.01
N ARG A 100 17.20 5.52 1.30
CA ARG A 100 18.29 6.39 1.76
C ARG A 100 18.54 7.51 0.76
#